data_AF-A0A955IGZ8-F1
#
_entry.id   AF-A0A955IGZ8-F1
#
_cell.length_a   1.000
_cell.length_b   1.000
_cell.length_c   1.000
_cell.angle_alpha   90.00
_cell.angle_beta   90.00
_cell.angle_gamma   90.00
#
_symmetry.space_group_name_H-M   'P 1'
#
loop_
_entity.id
_entity.type
_entity.pdbx_description
1 polymer ?
#
loop_
_entity_poly.entity_id
_entity_poly.type
_entity_poly.pdbx_seq_one_letter_code
_entity_poly.pdbx_strand_id
1 'polypeptide(L)' 'MPHTNEDSTYADGVPLPVRRLCPRASLPAYQTPGSAGLDLAACLPEGEALTLKPGAIRVVPTGLAIAIPPGCEGQVRPRS' A
#
# COMPACT_ATOMS: atom_id res chain seq x y z
N MET A 1 5.09 -20.99 -11.18
CA MET A 1 4.72 -19.74 -11.87
C MET A 1 3.35 -19.33 -11.37
N PRO A 2 3.18 -18.47 -10.35
CA PRO A 2 1.85 -18.02 -9.99
C PRO A 2 1.47 -16.81 -10.84
N HIS A 3 0.27 -16.89 -11.37
CA HIS A 3 -0.37 -15.92 -12.24
C HIS A 3 -0.70 -14.65 -11.44
N THR A 4 -0.33 -13.51 -12.01
CA THR A 4 -0.67 -12.17 -11.54
C THR A 4 -2.17 -11.95 -11.71
N ASN A 5 -2.95 -12.09 -10.64
CA ASN A 5 -4.28 -11.47 -10.59
C ASN A 5 -4.07 -9.99 -10.29
N GLU A 6 -4.61 -9.13 -11.14
CA GLU A 6 -4.34 -7.68 -11.20
C GLU A 6 -4.76 -6.88 -9.94
N ASP A 7 -5.36 -7.53 -8.93
CA ASP A 7 -5.87 -6.91 -7.70
C ASP A 7 -5.52 -7.68 -6.41
N SER A 8 -4.50 -8.54 -6.41
CA SER A 8 -4.17 -9.37 -5.24
C SER A 8 -2.66 -9.44 -4.96
N THR A 9 -2.26 -9.00 -3.77
CA THR A 9 -0.91 -9.26 -3.20
C THR A 9 -1.01 -10.44 -2.23
N TYR A 10 0.11 -11.13 -1.94
CA TYR A 10 0.11 -12.30 -1.05
C TYR A 10 1.07 -12.11 0.12
N ALA A 11 0.57 -12.15 1.35
CA ALA A 11 1.41 -12.27 2.55
C ALA A 11 1.48 -13.74 2.95
N ASP A 12 2.66 -14.36 2.94
CA ASP A 12 2.89 -15.76 3.35
C ASP A 12 1.95 -16.80 2.72
N GLY A 13 1.50 -16.57 1.48
CA GLY A 13 0.59 -17.46 0.75
C GLY A 13 -0.90 -17.23 1.04
N VAL A 14 -1.25 -16.27 1.89
CA VAL A 14 -2.64 -15.81 2.08
C VAL A 14 -2.93 -14.67 1.10
N PRO A 15 -4.01 -14.75 0.31
CA PRO A 15 -4.41 -13.65 -0.56
C PRO A 15 -4.77 -12.44 0.30
N LEU A 16 -4.15 -11.30 0.02
CA LEU A 16 -4.45 -10.00 0.62
C LEU A 16 -5.24 -9.19 -0.42
N PRO A 17 -6.58 -9.12 -0.30
CA PRO A 17 -7.39 -8.38 -1.25
C PRO A 17 -7.14 -6.88 -1.10
N VAL A 18 -6.74 -6.23 -2.20
CA VAL A 18 -6.52 -4.79 -2.24
C VAL A 18 -7.47 -4.19 -3.26
N ARG A 19 -8.21 -3.16 -2.84
CA ARG A 19 -9.09 -2.39 -3.71
C ARG A 19 -8.55 -0.99 -3.89
N ARG A 20 -8.39 -0.58 -5.15
CA ARG A 20 -8.09 0.82 -5.50
C ARG A 20 -9.34 1.67 -5.28
N LEU A 21 -9.22 2.68 -4.43
CA LEU A 21 -10.24 3.72 -4.23
C LEU A 21 -10.01 4.92 -5.16
N CYS A 22 -8.78 5.10 -5.63
CA CYS A 22 -8.44 6.11 -6.63
C CYS A 22 -7.87 5.44 -7.89
N PRO A 23 -8.26 5.88 -9.10
CA PRO A 23 -7.67 5.40 -10.35
C PRO A 23 -6.17 5.60 -10.44
N ARG A 24 -5.59 6.53 -9.67
CA ARG A 24 -4.17 6.85 -9.67
C ARG A 24 -3.39 6.17 -8.55
N ALA A 25 -4.07 5.42 -7.69
CA ALA A 25 -3.44 4.68 -6.61
C ALA A 25 -2.55 3.57 -7.18
N SER A 26 -1.29 3.54 -6.72
CA SER A 26 -0.35 2.46 -7.05
C SER A 26 -0.65 1.24 -6.20
N LEU A 27 -0.77 0.08 -6.83
CA LEU A 27 -0.89 -1.17 -6.09
C LEU A 27 0.45 -1.49 -5.40
N PRO A 28 0.44 -1.84 -4.11
CA PRO A 28 1.65 -2.29 -3.45
C PRO A 28 2.16 -3.56 -4.13
N ALA A 29 3.46 -3.70 -4.30
CA ALA A 29 4.07 -4.91 -4.82
C ALA A 29 5.23 -5.33 -3.94
N TYR A 30 5.39 -6.64 -3.75
CA TYR A 30 6.59 -7.17 -3.12
C TYR A 30 7.77 -6.99 -4.07
N GLN A 31 8.77 -6.21 -3.65
CA GLN A 31 9.94 -5.94 -4.49
C GLN A 31 10.93 -7.10 -4.50
N THR A 32 11.02 -7.88 -3.42
CA THR A 32 11.88 -9.07 -3.35
C THR A 32 11.17 -10.22 -2.63
N PRO A 33 11.58 -11.48 -2.88
CA PRO A 33 11.01 -12.65 -2.20
C PRO A 33 11.17 -12.66 -0.67
N GLY A 34 12.07 -11.86 -0.12
CA GLY A 34 12.29 -11.70 1.33
C GLY A 34 11.76 -10.39 1.90
N SER A 35 10.98 -9.62 1.14
CA SER A 35 10.42 -8.35 1.62
C SER A 35 9.34 -8.62 2.67
N ALA A 36 9.60 -8.19 3.92
CA ALA A 36 8.67 -8.33 5.04
C ALA A 36 7.47 -7.36 5.00
N GLY A 37 7.42 -6.45 4.02
CA GLY A 37 6.41 -5.41 3.96
C GLY A 37 6.09 -4.98 2.53
N LEU A 38 4.95 -4.32 2.39
CA LEU A 38 4.45 -3.73 1.16
C LEU A 38 4.61 -2.22 1.22
N ASP A 39 5.21 -1.64 0.18
CA ASP A 39 5.37 -0.20 0.09
C ASP A 39 4.05 0.50 -0.25
N LEU A 40 3.73 1.54 0.52
CA LEU A 40 2.56 2.40 0.28
C LEU A 40 2.99 3.68 -0.43
N ALA A 41 2.32 4.00 -1.53
CA ALA A 41 2.52 5.24 -2.27
C ALA A 41 1.48 6.30 -1.87
N ALA A 42 1.88 7.57 -1.89
CA ALA A 42 0.96 8.68 -1.73
C ALA A 42 0.11 8.85 -3.00
N CYS A 43 -1.20 8.99 -2.83
CA CYS A 43 -2.15 9.21 -3.90
C CYS A 43 -2.67 10.67 -3.87
N LEU A 44 -1.78 11.60 -4.25
CA LEU A 44 -2.08 13.04 -4.33
C LEU A 44 -2.76 13.40 -5.66
N PRO A 45 -3.47 14.54 -5.78
CA PRO A 45 -3.92 15.08 -7.08
C PRO A 45 -2.78 15.28 -8.07
N GLU A 46 -3.08 15.21 -9.36
CA GLU A 46 -2.05 15.27 -10.40
C GLU A 46 -1.50 16.69 -10.49
N GLY A 47 -0.17 16.83 -10.53
CA GLY A 47 0.48 18.14 -10.49
C GLY A 47 0.50 18.82 -9.11
N GLU A 48 -0.08 18.21 -8.07
CA GLU A 48 -0.05 18.76 -6.71
C GLU A 48 1.09 18.14 -5.88
N ALA A 49 1.90 19.01 -5.28
CA ALA A 49 2.91 18.63 -4.30
C ALA A 49 2.39 18.85 -2.87
N LEU A 50 2.63 17.89 -1.98
CA LEU A 50 2.38 18.05 -0.56
C LEU A 50 3.65 18.52 0.15
N THR A 51 3.69 19.78 0.57
CA THR A 51 4.79 20.31 1.39
C THR A 51 4.47 20.17 2.88
N LEU A 52 5.36 19.51 3.63
CA LEU A 52 5.31 19.43 5.10
C LEU A 52 6.30 20.44 5.70
N LYS A 53 5.81 21.32 6.58
CA LYS A 53 6.66 22.21 7.37
C LYS A 53 7.29 21.44 8.55
N PRO A 54 8.42 21.88 9.11
CA PRO A 54 8.98 21.29 10.32
C PRO A 54 7.94 21.18 11.44
N GLY A 55 7.83 19.98 12.04
CA GLY A 55 6.85 19.68 13.10
C GLY A 55 5.41 19.48 12.64
N ALA A 56 5.09 19.64 11.35
CA ALA A 56 3.75 19.40 10.84
C ALA A 56 3.43 17.90 10.79
N ILE A 57 2.21 17.54 11.19
CA ILE A 57 1.65 16.19 11.06
C ILE A 57 0.51 16.24 10.04
N ARG A 58 0.50 15.30 9.10
CA ARG A 58 -0.56 15.22 8.10
C ARG A 58 -0.90 13.78 7.76
N VAL A 59 -2.19 13.51 7.58
CA VAL A 59 -2.67 12.27 6.99
C VAL A 59 -2.48 12.35 5.47
N VAL A 60 -1.72 11.41 4.91
CA VAL A 60 -1.47 11.32 3.47
C VAL A 60 -2.31 10.19 2.90
N PRO A 61 -3.19 10.45 1.92
CA PRO A 61 -4.03 9.41 1.34
C PRO A 61 -3.19 8.45 0.48
N THR A 62 -3.44 7.15 0.60
CA THR A 62 -2.82 6.11 -0.26
C THR A 62 -3.72 5.72 -1.43
N GLY A 63 -5.02 6.01 -1.34
CA GLY A 63 -6.00 5.63 -2.36
C GLY A 63 -6.29 4.13 -2.41
N LEU A 64 -5.98 3.39 -1.34
CA LEU A 64 -6.15 1.94 -1.23
C LEU A 64 -7.07 1.57 -0.06
N ALA A 65 -7.84 0.50 -0.24
CA ALA A 65 -8.50 -0.23 0.83
C ALA A 65 -7.96 -1.66 0.86
N ILE A 66 -7.59 -2.15 2.04
CA ILE A 66 -6.99 -3.48 2.21
C ILE A 66 -7.92 -4.29 3.10
N ALA A 67 -8.30 -5.49 2.66
CA ALA A 67 -9.05 -6.43 3.49
C ALA A 67 -8.07 -7.30 4.27
N ILE A 68 -7.92 -7.04 5.56
CA ILE A 68 -7.02 -7.84 6.42
C ILE A 68 -7.68 -9.21 6.68
N PRO A 69 -7.01 -10.33 6.36
CA PRO A 69 -7.53 -11.66 6.63
C PRO A 69 -7.72 -11.91 8.14
N PRO A 70 -8.69 -12.74 8.55
CA PRO A 70 -8.83 -13.15 9.94
C PRO A 70 -7.54 -13.77 10.49
N GLY A 71 -7.16 -13.39 11.71
CA GLY A 71 -5.91 -13.85 12.35
C GLY A 71 -4.66 -13.05 11.97
N CYS A 72 -4.78 -12.02 11.14
CA CYS A 72 -3.71 -11.09 10.80
C CYS A 72 -4.04 -9.67 11.29
N GLU A 73 -3.02 -8.82 11.32
CA GLU A 73 -3.18 -7.38 11.53
C GLU A 73 -2.42 -6.59 10.47
N GLY A 74 -2.92 -5.39 10.17
CA GLY A 74 -2.23 -4.45 9.28
C GLY A 74 -1.40 -3.47 10.11
N GLN A 75 -0.07 -3.48 9.95
CA GLN A 75 0.81 -2.51 10.56
C GLN A 75 1.39 -1.55 9.52
N VAL A 76 1.28 -0.24 9.78
CA VAL A 76 1.95 0.80 8.98
C VAL A 76 3.21 1.23 9.73
N ARG A 77 4.37 1.08 9.08
CA ARG A 77 5.68 1.40 9.67
C ARG A 77 6.41 2.44 8.82
N PRO A 78 7.27 3.29 9.43
CA PRO A 78 8.15 4.18 8.67
C PRO A 78 9.08 3.38 7.77
N ARG A 79 9.35 3.90 6.56
CA ARG A 79 10.43 3.41 5.70
C ARG A 79 11.75 4.01 6.18
N SER A 80 12.80 3.20 6.29
CA SER A 80 14.18 3.62 6.61
C SER A 80 14.95 4.07 5.37
#